data_AF-A0A8T8SJ61-F1
#
_entry.id   AF-A0A8T8SJ61-F1
#
_cell.length_a   1.000
_cell.length_b   1.000
_cell.length_c   1.000
_cell.angle_alpha   90.00
_cell.angle_beta   90.00
_cell.angle_gamma   90.00
#
_symmetry.space_group_name_H-M   'P 1'
#
loop_
_entity.id
_entity.type
_entity.pdbx_description
1 polymer ?
#
loop_
_entity_poly.entity_id
_entity_poly.type
_entity_poly.pdbx_seq_one_letter_code
_entity_poly.pdbx_strand_id
1 'polypeptide(L)'
;MDSYILATYDRRSSDSIDTRVAKDDLEWYDDDFNAEQRQGSLTSGDPAEDVRMIGSGEHYGITDLEWDPSGRYVFTSGSAWRHAMKNDYTVWDFRENELTKQIIERFKQILWCPRPRTLLSKEQQREVRRNLREIGRTFDEQDAVGAI
;
A
#
# COMPACT_ATOMS: atom_id res chain seq x y z
N MET A 1 5.41 -3.61 15.75
CA MET A 1 4.51 -2.63 15.12
C MET A 1 4.78 -2.81 13.66
N ASP A 2 3.80 -3.32 12.93
CA ASP A 2 3.95 -3.54 11.51
C ASP A 2 4.08 -2.14 10.88
N SER A 3 5.16 -1.90 10.14
CA SER A 3 5.38 -0.68 9.34
C SER A 3 4.23 -0.55 8.35
N TYR A 4 3.51 0.57 8.34
CA TYR A 4 2.37 0.76 7.46
C TYR A 4 2.75 1.79 6.40
N ILE A 5 2.81 1.33 5.15
CA ILE A 5 2.77 2.27 4.04
C ILE A 5 1.35 2.81 3.98
N LEU A 6 1.21 4.11 4.15
CA LEU A 6 -0.07 4.79 4.08
C LEU A 6 -0.27 5.27 2.64
N ALA A 7 -1.27 4.72 1.98
CA ALA A 7 -1.85 5.32 0.78
C ALA A 7 -3.06 6.15 1.23
N THR A 8 -2.96 7.47 1.09
CA THR A 8 -3.99 8.40 1.53
C THR A 8 -4.66 9.10 0.35
N TYR A 9 -5.96 9.37 0.46
CA TYR A 9 -6.74 10.16 -0.50
C TYR A 9 -7.47 11.26 0.27
N ASP A 10 -7.18 12.54 -0.01
CA ASP A 10 -7.83 13.67 0.66
C ASP A 10 -9.12 14.10 -0.05
N ARG A 11 -10.24 14.15 0.70
CA ARG A 11 -11.57 14.56 0.26
C ARG A 11 -12.03 15.84 0.96
N ARG A 12 -11.21 16.89 1.02
CA ARG A 12 -11.64 18.16 1.63
C ARG A 12 -12.56 18.97 0.72
N SER A 13 -13.66 19.42 1.33
CA SER A 13 -14.62 20.36 0.77
C SER A 13 -13.95 21.67 0.39
N SER A 14 -14.17 22.10 -0.85
CA SER A 14 -13.71 23.33 -1.47
C SER A 14 -14.33 24.57 -0.80
N ASP A 15 -13.76 25.04 0.31
CA ASP A 15 -14.13 26.35 0.89
C ASP A 15 -12.95 27.20 1.39
N SER A 16 -11.69 26.84 1.13
CA SER A 16 -10.55 27.70 1.46
C SER A 16 -9.54 27.79 0.32
N ILE A 17 -9.13 29.03 0.08
CA ILE A 17 -8.18 29.49 -0.93
C ILE A 17 -6.82 28.81 -0.73
N ASP A 18 -6.61 27.66 -1.37
CA ASP A 18 -5.28 27.13 -1.68
C ASP A 18 -5.38 26.29 -2.97
N THR A 19 -4.98 26.88 -4.10
CA THR A 19 -5.29 26.40 -5.46
C THR A 19 -4.21 25.49 -6.06
N ARG A 20 -3.62 24.56 -5.30
CA ARG A 20 -2.50 23.74 -5.82
C ARG A 20 -2.42 22.25 -5.46
N VAL A 21 -3.51 21.55 -5.15
CA VAL A 21 -3.53 20.07 -5.28
C VAL A 21 -4.88 19.64 -5.84
N ALA A 22 -4.90 19.11 -7.05
CA ALA A 22 -6.11 18.76 -7.77
C ALA A 22 -6.48 17.29 -7.55
N LYS A 23 -7.27 17.01 -6.51
CA LYS A 23 -8.38 16.02 -6.40
C LYS A 23 -8.18 14.53 -6.78
N ASP A 24 -7.08 14.10 -7.41
CA ASP A 24 -6.92 12.73 -7.94
C ASP A 24 -5.48 12.18 -7.77
N ASP A 25 -4.69 12.79 -6.89
CA ASP A 25 -3.31 12.39 -6.59
C ASP A 25 -3.29 11.31 -5.50
N LEU A 26 -2.54 10.23 -5.75
CA LEU A 26 -2.21 9.17 -4.81
C LEU A 26 -0.79 9.40 -4.30
N GLU A 27 -0.60 9.33 -3.00
CA GLU A 27 0.71 9.50 -2.36
C GLU A 27 1.00 8.29 -1.47
N TRP A 28 2.24 7.78 -1.56
CA TRP A 28 2.73 6.68 -0.76
C TRP A 28 3.72 7.23 0.26
N TYR A 29 3.46 6.96 1.54
CA TYR A 29 4.32 7.35 2.64
C TYR A 29 4.88 6.13 3.35
N ASP A 30 6.17 6.17 3.67
CA ASP A 30 6.86 5.22 4.54
C ASP A 30 7.10 5.88 5.90
N ASP A 31 6.62 5.25 6.97
CA ASP A 31 6.73 5.72 8.35
C ASP A 31 7.96 5.20 9.10
N ASP A 32 8.73 4.28 8.48
CA ASP A 32 9.91 3.66 9.07
C ASP A 32 11.12 3.70 8.11
N PHE A 33 11.17 4.70 7.23
CA PHE A 33 12.22 4.82 6.22
C PHE A 33 13.65 4.76 6.80
N ASN A 34 13.86 5.26 8.01
CA ASN A 34 15.16 5.28 8.71
C ASN A 34 15.32 4.18 9.78
N ALA A 35 14.48 3.13 9.78
CA ALA A 35 14.50 2.05 10.80
C ALA A 35 15.90 1.52 11.12
N GLU A 36 16.68 1.28 10.08
CA GLU A 36 18.01 0.67 10.19
C GLU A 36 19.03 1.62 10.84
N GLN A 37 18.94 2.94 10.57
CA GLN A 37 19.79 3.94 11.23
C GLN A 37 19.42 4.11 12.71
N ARG A 38 18.14 3.93 13.08
CA ARG A 38 17.70 3.97 14.49
C ARG A 38 18.25 2.82 15.33
N GLN A 39 18.49 1.64 14.75
CA GLN A 39 19.06 0.50 15.50
C GLN A 39 20.46 0.81 16.09
N GLY A 40 21.15 1.85 15.61
CA GLY A 40 22.42 2.34 16.15
C GLY A 40 22.35 3.67 16.91
N SER A 41 21.20 4.36 16.95
CA SER A 41 21.07 5.70 17.55
C SER A 41 20.13 5.70 18.76
N LEU A 42 20.62 6.23 19.90
CA LEU A 42 19.88 6.35 21.17
C LEU A 42 18.89 7.54 21.21
N THR A 43 18.76 8.29 20.12
CA THR A 43 17.88 9.47 20.08
C THR A 43 16.46 9.07 19.67
N SER A 44 15.54 9.06 20.63
CA SER A 44 14.10 9.06 20.36
C SER A 44 13.70 10.43 19.79
N GLY A 45 13.91 10.60 18.48
CA GLY A 45 13.35 11.71 17.71
C GLY A 45 11.82 11.64 17.64
N ASP A 46 11.18 12.72 17.18
CA ASP A 46 9.75 12.74 16.93
C ASP A 46 9.42 11.71 15.83
N PRO A 47 8.54 10.72 16.07
CA PRO A 47 8.14 9.74 15.05
C PRO A 47 7.65 10.37 13.74
N ALA A 48 7.14 11.60 13.77
CA ALA A 48 6.73 12.32 12.57
C ALA A 48 7.91 12.67 11.61
N GLU A 49 9.14 12.74 12.12
CA GLU A 49 10.33 13.07 11.31
C GLU A 49 10.75 11.94 10.37
N ASP A 50 10.35 10.70 10.67
CA ASP A 50 10.68 9.50 9.88
C ASP A 50 9.70 9.26 8.72
N VAL A 51 8.57 9.96 8.69
CA VAL A 51 7.61 9.88 7.59
C VAL A 51 8.23 10.50 6.33
N ARG A 52 8.30 9.71 5.26
CA ARG A 52 8.82 10.12 3.95
C ARG A 52 7.86 9.71 2.85
N MET A 53 7.60 10.64 1.94
CA MET A 53 6.91 10.32 0.70
C MET A 53 7.88 9.51 -0.18
N ILE A 54 7.47 8.30 -0.55
CA ILE A 54 8.28 7.36 -1.36
C ILE A 54 7.77 7.23 -2.79
N GLY A 55 6.56 7.72 -3.07
CA GLY A 55 5.98 7.69 -4.40
C GLY A 55 4.73 8.53 -4.51
N SER A 56 4.35 8.84 -5.75
CA SER A 56 3.15 9.59 -6.10
C SER A 56 2.62 9.13 -7.45
N GLY A 57 1.32 8.90 -7.57
CA GLY A 57 0.68 8.40 -8.78
C GLY A 57 -0.68 9.05 -8.98
N GLU A 58 -1.28 8.84 -10.15
CA GLU A 58 -2.56 9.45 -10.50
C GLU A 58 -3.60 8.39 -10.83
N HIS A 59 -4.79 8.51 -10.22
CA HIS A 59 -5.95 7.75 -10.62
C HIS A 59 -7.20 8.62 -10.48
N TYR A 60 -7.70 9.07 -11.63
CA TYR A 60 -8.82 9.98 -11.71
C TYR A 60 -10.14 9.30 -11.37
N GLY A 61 -10.91 9.90 -10.46
CA GLY A 61 -12.26 9.42 -10.14
C GLY A 61 -12.28 8.26 -9.15
N ILE A 62 -11.24 8.11 -8.31
CA ILE A 62 -11.23 7.11 -7.25
C ILE A 62 -12.43 7.31 -6.33
N THR A 63 -13.13 6.21 -6.08
CA THR A 63 -14.20 6.12 -5.10
C THR A 63 -13.78 5.29 -3.90
N ASP A 64 -12.92 4.29 -4.12
CA ASP A 64 -12.54 3.30 -3.13
C ASP A 64 -11.04 2.97 -3.25
N LEU A 65 -10.37 2.86 -2.10
CA LEU A 65 -8.97 2.47 -1.94
C LEU A 65 -8.89 1.40 -0.85
N GLU A 66 -8.27 0.26 -1.15
CA GLU A 66 -8.16 -0.87 -0.21
C GLU A 66 -6.80 -1.57 -0.32
N TRP A 67 -6.16 -1.80 0.82
CA TRP A 67 -4.96 -2.61 0.93
C TRP A 67 -5.30 -4.09 0.95
N ASP A 68 -4.48 -4.90 0.29
CA ASP A 68 -4.59 -6.34 0.41
C ASP A 68 -4.23 -6.77 1.86
N PRO A 69 -4.78 -7.89 2.37
CA PRO A 69 -4.51 -8.34 3.74
C PRO A 69 -3.03 -8.64 4.07
N SER A 70 -2.13 -8.71 3.07
CA SER A 70 -0.69 -8.82 3.30
C SER A 70 0.07 -7.48 3.28
N GLY A 71 -0.56 -6.38 2.90
CA GLY A 71 0.06 -5.05 2.87
C GLY A 71 1.08 -4.86 1.75
N ARG A 72 1.03 -5.68 0.69
CA ARG A 72 1.98 -5.60 -0.45
C ARG A 72 1.37 -4.92 -1.66
N TYR A 73 0.05 -4.95 -1.78
CA TYR A 73 -0.67 -4.40 -2.92
C TYR A 73 -1.74 -3.42 -2.45
N VAL A 74 -1.88 -2.35 -3.22
CA VAL A 74 -2.97 -1.39 -3.08
C VAL A 74 -3.90 -1.54 -4.26
N PHE A 75 -5.19 -1.49 -3.99
CA PHE A 75 -6.20 -1.39 -5.03
C PHE A 75 -6.86 -0.02 -4.96
N THR A 76 -7.05 0.61 -6.11
CA THR A 76 -7.88 1.81 -6.26
C THR A 76 -8.88 1.63 -7.38
N SER A 77 -10.08 2.21 -7.25
CA SER A 77 -11.12 2.08 -8.28
C SER A 77 -12.08 3.24 -8.38
N GLY A 78 -12.63 3.43 -9.58
CA GLY A 78 -13.77 4.28 -9.87
C GLY A 78 -15.08 3.48 -9.97
N SER A 79 -15.92 3.51 -8.94
CA SER A 79 -17.18 2.76 -8.90
C SER A 79 -18.34 3.45 -9.63
N ALA A 80 -19.07 2.65 -10.41
CA ALA A 80 -20.33 2.96 -11.07
C ALA A 80 -21.46 3.30 -10.09
N TRP A 81 -21.33 2.89 -8.82
CA TRP A 81 -22.27 3.30 -7.78
C TRP A 81 -22.18 4.78 -7.44
N ARG A 82 -21.02 5.40 -7.68
CA ARG A 82 -20.80 6.83 -7.39
C ARG A 82 -20.91 7.70 -8.63
N HIS A 83 -20.46 7.22 -9.80
CA HIS A 83 -20.47 7.99 -11.04
C HIS A 83 -20.46 7.09 -12.28
N ALA A 84 -21.10 7.55 -13.36
CA ALA A 84 -21.37 6.72 -14.56
C ALA A 84 -20.25 6.72 -15.61
N MET A 85 -19.20 7.52 -15.42
CA MET A 85 -18.08 7.66 -16.37
C MET A 85 -16.79 7.23 -15.69
N LYS A 86 -15.79 6.79 -16.47
CA LYS A 86 -14.47 6.37 -15.97
C LYS A 86 -14.56 5.31 -14.87
N ASN A 87 -15.28 4.24 -15.14
CA ASN A 87 -15.29 3.09 -14.24
C ASN A 87 -14.13 2.16 -14.59
N ASP A 88 -13.16 2.08 -13.68
CA ASP A 88 -11.95 1.30 -13.82
C ASP A 88 -11.43 0.89 -12.44
N TYR A 89 -10.40 0.05 -12.48
CA TYR A 89 -9.60 -0.23 -11.33
C TYR A 89 -8.12 -0.34 -11.68
N THR A 90 -7.28 -0.03 -10.68
CA THR A 90 -5.84 -0.16 -10.77
C THR A 90 -5.29 -0.87 -9.54
N VAL A 91 -4.42 -1.84 -9.76
CA VAL A 91 -3.63 -2.50 -8.72
C VAL A 91 -2.22 -1.94 -8.76
N TRP A 92 -1.73 -1.55 -7.59
CA TRP A 92 -0.42 -0.97 -7.37
C TRP A 92 0.39 -1.87 -6.45
N ASP A 93 1.69 -1.85 -6.64
CA ASP A 93 2.65 -2.31 -5.64
C ASP A 93 2.73 -1.31 -4.47
N PHE A 94 3.33 -1.73 -3.36
CA PHE A 94 3.57 -0.87 -2.19
C PHE A 94 4.54 0.30 -2.50
N ARG A 95 5.22 0.26 -3.65
CA ARG A 95 6.17 1.28 -4.13
C ARG A 95 5.66 2.04 -5.35
N GLU A 96 4.36 2.37 -5.41
CA GLU A 96 3.75 3.15 -6.51
C GLU A 96 3.71 2.44 -7.89
N ASN A 97 4.34 1.29 -8.08
CA ASN A 97 4.35 0.63 -9.39
C ASN A 97 2.95 0.16 -9.79
N GLU A 98 2.42 0.66 -10.92
CA GLU A 98 1.19 0.14 -11.51
C GLU A 98 1.42 -1.28 -12.03
N LEU A 99 0.71 -2.25 -11.48
CA LEU A 99 0.81 -3.66 -11.89
C LEU A 99 -0.23 -4.00 -12.96
N THR A 100 -1.45 -3.46 -12.82
CA THR A 100 -2.54 -3.72 -13.75
C THR A 100 -3.57 -2.62 -13.63
N LYS A 101 -4.03 -2.14 -14.77
CA LYS A 101 -5.18 -1.26 -14.90
C LYS A 101 -6.20 -1.86 -15.84
N GLN A 102 -7.47 -1.86 -15.43
CA GLN A 102 -8.56 -2.35 -16.27
C GLN A 102 -9.74 -1.40 -16.22
N ILE A 103 -10.17 -0.98 -17.41
CA ILE A 103 -11.40 -0.22 -17.59
C ILE A 103 -12.53 -1.21 -17.78
N ILE A 104 -13.48 -1.21 -16.85
CA ILE A 104 -14.63 -2.10 -16.87
C ILE A 104 -15.90 -1.27 -16.84
N GLU A 105 -16.69 -1.38 -17.90
CA GLU A 105 -17.96 -0.67 -17.98
C GLU A 105 -18.86 -1.04 -16.80
N ARG A 106 -19.38 -0.03 -16.10
CA ARG A 106 -20.23 -0.20 -14.92
C ARG A 106 -19.58 -1.03 -13.80
N PHE A 107 -18.24 -0.95 -13.65
CA PHE A 107 -17.52 -1.55 -12.52
C PHE A 107 -18.11 -1.10 -11.18
N LYS A 108 -18.39 -2.02 -10.26
CA LYS A 108 -19.08 -1.69 -9.00
C LYS A 108 -18.16 -1.78 -7.78
N GLN A 109 -17.51 -2.92 -7.61
CA GLN A 109 -16.65 -3.20 -6.46
C GLN A 109 -15.67 -4.32 -6.81
N ILE A 110 -14.51 -4.30 -6.16
CA ILE A 110 -13.67 -5.47 -5.94
C ILE A 110 -13.63 -5.70 -4.42
N LEU A 111 -13.27 -6.89 -4.00
CA LEU A 111 -12.92 -7.17 -2.61
C LEU A 111 -11.70 -8.06 -2.59
N TRP A 112 -10.77 -7.78 -1.67
CA TRP A 112 -9.69 -8.71 -1.40
C TRP A 112 -10.23 -9.96 -0.72
N CYS A 113 -9.75 -11.13 -1.15
CA CYS A 113 -10.07 -12.37 -0.44
C CYS A 113 -9.46 -12.31 0.98
N PRO A 114 -10.24 -12.46 2.05
CA PRO A 114 -9.71 -12.40 3.40
C PRO A 114 -8.71 -13.54 3.63
N ARG A 115 -7.59 -13.24 4.29
CA ARG A 115 -6.59 -14.26 4.64
C ARG A 115 -7.20 -15.24 5.66
N PRO A 116 -7.23 -16.56 5.38
CA PRO A 116 -7.64 -17.53 6.36
C PRO A 116 -6.70 -17.52 7.56
N ARG A 117 -7.17 -18.05 8.70
CA ARG A 117 -6.36 -18.16 9.91
C ARG A 117 -5.10 -18.97 9.61
N THR A 118 -3.98 -18.52 10.17
CA THR A 118 -2.70 -19.20 10.02
C THR A 118 -2.79 -20.66 10.49
N LEU A 119 -2.23 -21.55 9.68
CA LEU A 119 -2.07 -22.97 10.01
C LEU A 119 -0.86 -23.22 10.93
N LEU A 120 -0.04 -22.18 11.16
CA LEU A 120 1.17 -22.28 11.97
C LEU A 120 0.84 -22.29 13.47
N SER A 121 1.50 -23.18 14.20
CA SER A 121 1.48 -23.16 15.66
C SER A 121 2.15 -21.89 16.21
N LYS A 122 1.94 -21.60 17.50
CA LYS A 122 2.59 -20.45 18.15
C LYS A 122 4.11 -20.58 18.17
N GLU A 123 4.63 -21.81 18.30
CA GLU A 123 6.07 -22.06 18.24
C GLU A 123 6.61 -21.78 16.84
N GLN A 124 5.94 -22.26 15.79
CA GLN A 124 6.33 -22.00 14.40
C GLN A 124 6.32 -20.50 14.07
N GLN A 125 5.30 -19.77 14.53
CA GLN A 125 5.25 -18.31 14.37
C GLN A 125 6.37 -17.57 15.10
N ARG A 126 6.88 -18.11 16.22
CA ARG A 126 8.04 -17.55 16.92
C ARG A 126 9.33 -17.83 16.14
N GLU A 127 9.46 -19.03 15.59
CA GLU A 127 10.63 -19.40 14.79
C GLU A 127 10.72 -18.57 13.51
N VAL A 128 9.60 -18.41 12.78
CA VAL A 128 9.52 -17.54 11.59
C VAL A 128 9.96 -16.11 11.92
N ARG A 129 9.51 -15.55 13.05
CA ARG A 129 9.90 -14.21 13.47
C ARG A 129 11.39 -14.08 13.82
N ARG A 130 12.01 -15.16 14.31
CA ARG A 130 13.45 -15.17 14.63
C ARG A 130 14.30 -15.21 13.36
N ASN A 131 13.89 -16.00 12.38
CA ASN A 131 14.69 -16.27 11.18
C ASN A 131 14.17 -15.50 9.94
N LEU A 132 13.40 -14.43 10.15
CA LEU A 132 12.68 -13.73 9.08
C LEU A 132 13.61 -13.27 7.95
N ARG A 133 14.83 -12.82 8.28
CA ARG A 133 15.85 -12.40 7.30
C ARG A 133 16.38 -13.54 6.43
N GLU A 134 16.56 -14.71 7.02
CA GLU A 134 17.05 -15.90 6.28
C GLU A 134 15.94 -16.44 5.39
N ILE A 135 14.73 -16.57 5.95
CA ILE A 135 13.53 -16.98 5.22
C ILE A 135 13.25 -16.03 4.06
N GLY A 136 13.35 -14.72 4.29
CA GLY A 136 13.18 -13.70 3.24
C GLY A 136 14.13 -13.89 2.08
N ARG A 137 15.44 -14.04 2.36
CA ARG A 137 16.45 -14.29 1.32
C ARG A 137 16.16 -15.54 0.48
N THR A 138 15.73 -16.63 1.13
CA THR A 138 15.37 -17.85 0.41
C THR A 138 14.16 -17.63 -0.51
N PHE A 139 13.17 -16.84 -0.09
CA PHE A 139 12.03 -16.50 -0.95
C PHE A 139 12.42 -15.56 -2.10
N ASP A 140 13.27 -14.56 -1.85
CA ASP A 140 13.77 -13.67 -2.90
C ASP A 140 14.55 -14.45 -3.97
N GLU A 141 15.38 -15.42 -3.56
CA GLU A 141 16.09 -16.32 -4.48
C GLU A 141 15.13 -17.20 -5.30
N GLN A 142 14.07 -17.74 -4.68
CA GLN A 142 13.07 -18.56 -5.36
C GLN A 142 12.24 -17.75 -6.35
N ASP A 143 11.79 -16.55 -5.96
CA ASP A 143 11.01 -15.66 -6.81
C ASP A 143 11.84 -15.19 -8.02
N ALA A 144 13.13 -14.90 -7.82
CA ALA A 144 14.05 -14.53 -8.90
C ALA A 144 14.25 -15.67 -9.92
N VAL A 145 14.30 -16.92 -9.47
CA VAL A 145 14.44 -18.10 -10.35
C VAL A 145 13.13 -18.42 -11.08
N GLY A 146 11.98 -18.20 -10.43
CA GLY A 146 10.65 -18.47 -11.01
C GLY A 146 10.13 -17.40 -11.97
N ALA A 147 10.77 -16.24 -12.07
CA ALA A 147 10.36 -15.12 -12.92
C ALA A 147 10.86 -15.21 -14.39
N ILE A 148 11.23 -16.41 -14.87
CA ILE A 148 11.68 -16.70 -16.26
C ILE A 148 10.56 -17.42 -17.01
#